data_AF-A0A7R9I267-F1
#
_entry.id   AF-A0A7R9I267-F1
#
_cell.length_a   1.000
_cell.length_b   1.000
_cell.length_c   1.000
_cell.angle_alpha   90.00
_cell.angle_beta   90.00
_cell.angle_gamma   90.00
#
_symmetry.space_group_name_H-M   'P 1'
#
loop_
_entity.id
_entity.type
_entity.pdbx_description
1 polymer ?
#
loop_
_entity_poly.entity_id
_entity_poly.type
_entity_poly.pdbx_seq_one_letter_code
_entity_poly.pdbx_strand_id
1 'polypeptide(L)'
;MADHNPYRSYLKSLSVGGAEFKYYDLPALGQNYGQLPYSVRVLLESAVRNCDNFQVKESDVQNVLDWEKSQKGSVELAFKPARVLLQ
;
A
#
# COMPACT_ATOMS: atom_id res chain seq x y z
N MET A 1 -2.57 -20.96 2.04
CA MET A 1 -1.91 -20.46 0.82
C MET A 1 -2.76 -19.32 0.28
N ALA A 2 -2.53 -18.10 0.75
CA ALA A 2 -3.18 -16.94 0.18
C ALA A 2 -2.19 -16.38 -0.86
N ASP A 3 -2.38 -16.75 -2.13
CA ASP A 3 -1.62 -16.21 -3.27
C ASP A 3 -2.55 -15.32 -4.10
N HIS A 4 -3.23 -14.39 -3.44
CA HIS A 4 -4.05 -13.42 -4.17
C HIS A 4 -4.03 -12.08 -3.47
N ASN A 5 -3.06 -11.25 -3.88
CA ASN A 5 -3.14 -9.84 -3.61
C ASN A 5 -4.20 -9.23 -4.56
N PRO A 6 -5.31 -8.69 -4.03
CA PRO A 6 -6.41 -8.14 -4.84
C PRO A 6 -5.97 -6.93 -5.68
N TYR A 7 -4.85 -6.30 -5.33
CA TYR A 7 -4.30 -5.15 -6.04
C TYR A 7 -3.29 -5.52 -7.14
N ARG A 8 -3.15 -6.80 -7.50
CA ARG A 8 -2.30 -7.23 -8.63
C ARG A 8 -2.64 -6.51 -9.95
N SER A 9 -3.88 -6.09 -10.14
CA SER A 9 -4.33 -5.33 -11.32
C SER A 9 -3.65 -3.96 -11.49
N TYR A 10 -3.09 -3.41 -10.41
CA TYR A 10 -2.38 -2.12 -10.40
C TYR A 10 -0.86 -2.28 -10.58
N LEU A 11 -0.39 -3.50 -10.85
CA LEU A 11 1.03 -3.77 -11.06
C LEU A 11 1.44 -3.32 -12.47
N LYS A 12 2.36 -2.34 -12.52
CA LYS A 12 2.97 -1.84 -13.76
C LYS A 12 4.42 -2.27 -13.87
N SER A 13 4.87 -2.43 -15.11
CA SER A 13 6.29 -2.64 -15.42
C SER A 13 6.99 -1.29 -15.65
N LEU A 14 8.21 -1.18 -15.15
CA LEU A 14 9.13 -0.07 -15.38
C LEU A 14 10.42 -0.64 -15.97
N SER A 15 10.74 -0.24 -17.20
CA SER A 15 12.02 -0.60 -17.82
C SER A 15 13.03 0.52 -17.57
N VAL A 16 14.13 0.21 -16.88
CA VAL A 16 15.22 1.15 -16.62
C VAL A 16 16.55 0.45 -16.92
N GLY A 17 17.36 1.03 -17.79
CA GLY A 17 18.71 0.55 -18.07
C GLY A 17 18.78 -0.89 -18.61
N GLY A 18 17.74 -1.37 -19.30
CA GLY A 18 17.67 -2.74 -19.83
C GLY A 18 17.17 -3.79 -18.84
N ALA A 19 16.82 -3.40 -17.61
CA ALA A 19 16.17 -4.27 -16.63
C ALA A 19 14.68 -3.92 -16.48
N GLU A 20 13.83 -4.95 -16.37
CA GLU A 20 12.40 -4.79 -16.07
C GLU A 20 12.14 -4.91 -14.58
N PHE A 21 11.53 -3.87 -14.01
CA PHE A 21 11.06 -3.83 -12.64
C PHE A 21 9.54 -3.78 -12.61
N LYS A 22 8.96 -4.24 -11.51
CA LYS A 22 7.51 -4.20 -11.29
C LYS A 22 7.22 -3.32 -10.09
N TYR A 23 6.22 -2.46 -10.19
CA TYR A 23 5.79 -1.58 -9.11
C TYR A 23 4.26 -1.47 -9.08
N TYR A 24 3.71 -1.14 -7.91
CA TYR A 24 2.28 -0.89 -7.76
C TYR A 24 1.98 0.58 -8.02
N ASP A 25 1.06 0.85 -8.94
CA ASP A 25 0.64 2.20 -9.31
C ASP A 25 -0.37 2.75 -8.29
N LEU A 26 0.16 3.38 -7.23
CA LEU A 26 -0.61 4.05 -6.17
C LEU A 26 -1.56 5.16 -6.66
N PRO A 27 -1.23 5.96 -7.69
CA PRO A 27 -2.15 7.00 -8.17
C PRO A 27 -3.44 6.42 -8.76
N ALA A 28 -3.38 5.21 -9.35
CA ALA A 28 -4.54 4.54 -9.89
C ALA A 28 -5.49 3.98 -8.82
N LEU A 29 -5.05 3.88 -7.57
CA LEU A 29 -5.84 3.33 -6.46
C LEU A 29 -6.86 4.33 -5.89
N GLY A 30 -6.68 5.64 -6.08
CA GLY A 30 -7.68 6.60 -5.60
C GLY A 30 -7.34 8.07 -5.83
N GLN A 31 -8.37 8.87 -6.10
CA GLN A 31 -8.26 10.31 -6.34
C GLN A 31 -7.71 11.08 -5.12
N ASN A 32 -7.93 10.57 -3.91
CA ASN A 32 -7.45 11.19 -2.67
C ASN A 32 -5.95 10.96 -2.41
N TYR A 33 -5.26 10.12 -3.19
CA TYR A 33 -3.82 9.89 -3.06
C TYR A 33 -3.01 11.21 -3.10
N GLY A 34 -3.43 12.15 -3.94
CA GLY A 34 -2.78 13.46 -4.07
C GLY A 34 -2.79 14.31 -2.79
N GLN A 35 -3.77 14.11 -1.91
CA GLN A 35 -3.94 14.85 -0.66
C GLN A 35 -3.26 14.19 0.54
N LEU A 36 -2.84 12.93 0.40
CA LEU A 36 -2.21 12.19 1.50
C LEU A 36 -0.80 12.73 1.81
N PRO A 37 -0.44 12.91 3.10
CA PRO A 37 0.93 13.18 3.52
C PRO A 37 1.89 12.09 3.04
N TYR A 38 3.13 12.47 2.72
CA TYR A 38 4.13 11.52 2.22
C TYR A 38 4.33 10.29 3.12
N SER A 39 4.33 10.47 4.45
CA SER A 39 4.44 9.36 5.40
C SER A 39 3.30 8.34 5.25
N VAL A 40 2.07 8.81 5.01
CA VAL A 40 0.89 7.96 4.83
C VAL A 40 0.94 7.23 3.49
N ARG A 41 1.52 7.85 2.45
CA ARG A 41 1.73 7.18 1.15
C ARG A 41 2.64 5.97 1.26
N VAL A 42 3.64 6.00 2.14
CA VAL A 42 4.52 4.85 2.40
C VAL A 42 3.75 3.72 3.10
N LEU A 43 2.88 4.06 4.06
CA LEU A 43 2.01 3.07 4.71
C LEU A 43 1.05 2.44 3.71
N LEU A 44 0.45 3.25 2.82
CA LEU A 44 -0.43 2.78 1.76
C LEU A 44 0.28 1.81 0.82
N GLU A 45 1.49 2.15 0.37
CA GLU A 45 2.30 1.26 -0.49
C GLU A 45 2.57 -0.07 0.20
N SER A 46 3.00 -0.04 1.45
CA SER A 46 3.25 -1.25 2.22
C SER A 46 1.99 -2.09 2.38
N ALA A 47 0.84 -1.47 2.61
CA ALA A 47 -0.43 -2.17 2.74
C ALA A 47 -0.85 -2.82 1.41
N VAL A 48 -0.83 -2.06 0.32
CA VAL A 48 -1.17 -2.56 -1.03
C VAL A 48 -0.25 -3.70 -1.44
N ARG A 49 1.07 -3.58 -1.24
CA ARG A 49 2.04 -4.60 -1.63
C ARG A 49 1.89 -5.90 -0.84
N ASN A 50 1.50 -5.81 0.43
CA ASN A 50 1.36 -6.95 1.34
C ASN A 50 -0.10 -7.35 1.60
N CYS A 51 -1.05 -6.88 0.80
CA CYS A 51 -2.47 -7.21 0.97
C CYS A 51 -2.69 -8.68 0.67
N ASP A 52 -3.13 -9.40 1.68
CA ASP A 52 -3.29 -10.86 1.66
C ASP A 52 -4.67 -11.29 2.19
N ASN A 53 -5.55 -10.32 2.48
CA ASN A 53 -6.85 -10.49 3.12
C ASN A 53 -6.85 -11.23 4.48
N PHE A 54 -5.67 -11.48 5.04
CA PHE A 54 -5.48 -12.08 6.35
C PHE A 54 -4.84 -11.08 7.33
N GLN A 55 -3.57 -10.75 7.12
CA GLN A 55 -2.83 -9.76 7.95
C GLN A 55 -3.08 -8.32 7.53
N VAL A 56 -3.22 -8.08 6.23
CA VAL A 56 -3.57 -6.78 5.66
C VAL A 56 -4.79 -7.02 4.80
N LYS A 57 -5.89 -6.35 5.14
CA LYS A 57 -7.17 -6.48 4.46
C LYS A 57 -7.36 -5.31 3.49
N GLU A 58 -8.24 -5.50 2.51
CA GLU A 58 -8.66 -4.42 1.60
C GLU A 58 -9.29 -3.23 2.37
N SER A 59 -9.94 -3.51 3.50
CA SER A 59 -10.46 -2.47 4.41
C SER A 59 -9.36 -1.58 4.97
N ASP A 60 -8.17 -2.13 5.26
CA ASP A 60 -7.04 -1.35 5.78
C ASP A 60 -6.52 -0.38 4.71
N VAL A 61 -6.42 -0.85 3.46
CA VAL A 61 -6.03 -0.01 2.32
C VAL A 61 -7.04 1.11 2.10
N GLN A 62 -8.35 0.81 2.18
CA GLN A 62 -9.40 1.81 2.06
C GLN A 62 -9.37 2.83 3.20
N ASN A 63 -9.09 2.40 4.43
CA ASN A 63 -8.97 3.28 5.59
C ASN A 63 -7.80 4.25 5.45
N VAL A 64 -6.67 3.80 4.86
CA VAL A 64 -5.51 4.66 4.56
C VAL A 64 -5.80 5.61 3.41
N LEU A 65 -6.54 5.18 2.39
CA LEU A 65 -7.01 6.07 1.32
C LEU A 65 -7.93 7.18 1.85
N ASP A 66 -8.78 6.87 2.83
CA ASP A 66 -9.66 7.83 3.53
C ASP A 66 -9.02 8.36 4.84
N TRP A 67 -7.69 8.57 4.83
CA TRP A 67 -6.92 9.00 6.00
C TRP A 67 -7.52 10.20 6.73
N GLU A 68 -8.07 11.18 6.01
CA GLU A 68 -8.64 12.39 6.61
C GLU A 68 -9.79 12.09 7.59
N LYS A 69 -10.61 11.08 7.31
CA LYS A 69 -11.69 10.66 8.22
C LYS A 69 -11.21 9.64 9.23
N SER A 70 -10.39 8.69 8.77
CA SER A 70 -9.84 7.60 9.59
C SER A 70 -8.84 8.08 10.65
N GLN A 71 -8.27 9.29 10.52
CA GLN A 71 -7.41 9.87 11.56
C GLN A 71 -8.17 10.16 12.87
N LYS A 72 -9.50 10.38 12.81
CA LYS A 72 -10.31 10.82 13.96
C LYS A 72 -10.87 9.66 14.79
N GLY A 73 -11.14 8.51 14.17
CA GLY A 73 -11.43 7.28 14.90
C GLY A 73 -10.13 6.50 14.98
N SER A 74 -9.68 6.05 16.16
CA SER A 74 -8.45 5.25 16.28
C SER A 74 -8.50 3.97 15.45
N VAL A 75 -8.17 4.07 14.16
CA VAL A 75 -8.11 2.93 13.24
C VAL A 75 -6.73 2.30 13.37
N GLU A 76 -6.73 1.01 13.72
CA GLU A 76 -5.51 0.21 13.76
C GLU A 76 -5.13 -0.23 12.35
N LEU A 77 -3.86 -0.11 12.00
CA LEU A 77 -3.34 -0.50 10.69
C LEU A 77 -2.17 -1.48 10.84
N ALA A 78 -2.22 -2.58 10.10
CA ALA A 78 -1.09 -3.48 9.97
C ALA A 78 0.01 -2.87 9.07
N PHE A 79 1.20 -2.65 9.63
CA PHE A 79 2.37 -2.17 8.90
C PHE A 79 3.49 -3.22 8.87
N LYS A 80 4.00 -3.53 7.67
CA LYS A 80 5.10 -4.46 7.45
C LYS A 80 6.33 -3.72 6.93
N PRO A 81 7.31 -3.40 7.79
CA PRO A 81 8.51 -2.69 7.36
C PRO A 81 9.31 -3.52 6.36
N ALA A 82 9.99 -2.84 5.44
CA ALA A 82 10.79 -3.50 4.41
C ALA A 82 12.05 -4.20 4.96
N ARG A 83 12.61 -3.71 6.08
CA ARG A 83 13.79 -4.28 6.73
C ARG A 83 13.83 -3.92 8.21
N VAL A 84 14.54 -4.72 9.00
CA VAL A 84 14.87 -4.46 10.41
C VAL A 84 16.38 -4.29 10.51
N LEU A 85 16.81 -3.31 11.30
CA LEU A 85 18.22 -3.11 11.63
C LEU A 85 18.43 -3.54 13.08
N LEU A 86 19.35 -4.48 13.31
CA LEU A 86 19.72 -4.94 14.64
C LEU A 86 21.00 -4.23 15.06
N GLN A 87 21.03 -3.75 16.30
CA GLN A 87 22.18 -3.08 16.90
C GLN A 87 22.90 -4.01 17.88
#